data_AF-A0A1J8PAX8-F1
#
_entry.id   AF-A0A1J8PAX8-F1
#
_cell.length_a   1.000
_cell.length_b   1.000
_cell.length_c   1.000
_cell.angle_alpha   90.00
_cell.angle_beta   90.00
_cell.angle_gamma   90.00
#
_symmetry.space_group_name_H-M   'P 1'
#
loop_
_entity.id
_entity.type
_entity.pdbx_description
1 polymer ?
#
loop_
_entity_poly.entity_id
_entity_poly.type
_entity_poly.pdbx_seq_one_letter_code
_entity_poly.pdbx_strand_id
1 'polypeptide(L)' 'MPGVILKTSETLESAIRRYKRACEKSGIFAEVRRREYYEKPTEARKRRFAAAVKRCRKRLMRDNPCFIAKTKRKH' A
#
# COMPACT_ATOMS: atom_id res chain seq x y z
N MET A 1 -9.71 -12.71 0.39
CA MET A 1 -8.37 -13.24 0.02
C MET A 1 -8.24 -13.21 -1.50
N PRO A 2 -7.07 -12.90 -2.07
CA PRO A 2 -6.90 -12.82 -3.53
C PRO A 2 -6.82 -14.22 -4.15
N GLY A 3 -7.56 -14.44 -5.23
CA GLY A 3 -7.38 -15.57 -6.14
C GLY A 3 -6.75 -15.08 -7.44
N VAL A 4 -5.72 -15.77 -7.93
CA VAL A 4 -5.10 -15.47 -9.24
C VAL A 4 -5.29 -16.70 -10.13
N ILE A 5 -6.02 -16.51 -11.23
CA ILE A 5 -6.24 -17.56 -12.23
C ILE A 5 -5.08 -17.51 -13.23
N LEU A 6 -4.46 -18.66 -13.48
CA LEU A 6 -3.38 -18.82 -14.45
C LEU A 6 -3.96 -18.84 -15.86
N LYS A 7 -3.38 -18.06 -16.79
CA LYS A 7 -3.68 -18.20 -18.21
C LYS A 7 -2.65 -19.13 -18.85
N THR A 8 -3.08 -19.89 -19.86
CA THR A 8 -2.28 -20.89 -20.59
C THR A 8 -1.02 -20.34 -21.25
N SER A 9 -0.94 -19.03 -21.49
CA SER A 9 0.19 -18.35 -22.12
C SER A 9 1.19 -17.73 -21.13
N GLU A 10 1.03 -17.94 -19.82
CA GLU A 10 1.84 -17.28 -18.80
C GLU A 10 2.85 -18.23 -18.15
N THR A 11 4.05 -17.72 -17.87
CA THR A 11 5.03 -18.45 -17.07
C THR A 11 4.60 -18.49 -15.60
N LEU A 12 4.82 -19.62 -14.94
CA LEU A 12 4.48 -19.84 -13.52
C LEU A 12 5.02 -18.73 -12.60
N GLU A 13 6.25 -18.30 -12.86
CA GLU A 13 6.93 -17.26 -12.07
C GLU A 13 6.21 -15.90 -12.15
N SER A 14 5.69 -15.53 -13.33
CA SER A 14 4.90 -14.31 -13.52
C SER A 14 3.60 -14.35 -12.71
N ALA A 15 2.98 -15.53 -12.60
CA ALA A 15 1.79 -15.70 -11.80
C ALA A 15 2.06 -15.60 -10.30
N ILE A 16 3.13 -16.20 -9.81
CA ILE A 16 3.58 -16.08 -8.41
C ILE A 16 3.81 -14.60 -8.06
N ARG A 17 4.43 -13.83 -8.97
CA ARG A 17 4.67 -12.39 -8.75
C ARG A 17 3.37 -11.59 -8.66
N ARG A 18 2.37 -11.89 -9.49
CA ARG A 18 1.05 -11.23 -9.42
C ARG A 18 0.30 -11.60 -8.15
N TYR A 19 0.38 -12.85 -7.73
CA TYR A 19 -0.21 -13.30 -6.48
C TYR A 19 0.39 -12.56 -5.28
N LYS A 20 1.73 -12.44 -5.19
CA LYS A 20 2.40 -11.65 -4.16
C LYS A 20 1.91 -10.20 -4.13
N ARG A 21 1.84 -9.54 -5.29
CA ARG A 21 1.30 -8.17 -5.41
C ARG A 21 -0.18 -8.08 -5.00
N ALA A 22 -1.00 -9.08 -5.30
CA ALA A 22 -2.41 -9.11 -4.91
C ALA A 22 -2.58 -9.28 -3.40
N CYS A 23 -1.75 -10.10 -2.74
CA CYS A 23 -1.68 -10.23 -1.28
C CYS A 23 -1.24 -8.92 -0.61
N GLU A 24 -0.25 -8.24 -1.18
CA GLU A 24 0.20 -6.93 -0.69
C GLU A 24 -0.88 -5.85 -0.87
N LYS A 25 -1.54 -5.82 -2.04
CA LYS A 25 -2.60 -4.85 -2.35
C LYS A 25 -3.84 -5.03 -1.46
N SER A 26 -4.21 -6.27 -1.17
CA SER A 26 -5.31 -6.57 -0.24
C SER A 26 -4.94 -6.29 1.21
N GLY A 27 -3.66 -6.08 1.52
CA GLY A 27 -3.21 -5.68 2.85
C GLY A 27 -3.30 -6.78 3.91
N ILE A 28 -3.38 -8.05 3.50
CA ILE A 28 -3.54 -9.20 4.43
C ILE A 28 -2.46 -9.20 5.50
N PHE A 29 -1.19 -8.99 5.12
CA PHE A 29 -0.08 -8.93 6.08
C PHE A 29 -0.19 -7.75 7.06
N ALA A 30 -0.75 -6.61 6.61
CA ALA A 30 -1.00 -5.48 7.49
C ALA A 30 -2.16 -5.75 8.45
N GLU A 31 -3.16 -6.54 8.03
CA GLU A 31 -4.23 -6.97 8.91
C GLU A 31 -3.76 -7.96 9.98
N VAL A 32 -2.92 -8.93 9.62
CA VAL A 32 -2.34 -9.89 10.57
C VAL A 32 -1.59 -9.16 11.67
N ARG A 33 -0.66 -8.26 11.30
CA ARG A 33 0.09 -7.43 12.26
C ARG A 33 -0.78 -6.54 13.14
N ARG A 34 -1.97 -6.17 12.68
CA ARG A 34 -2.93 -5.39 13.47
C ARG A 34 -3.71 -6.26 14.46
N ARG A 35 -3.92 -7.54 14.14
CA ARG A 35 -4.71 -8.49 14.94
C ARG A 35 -3.88 -9.28 15.96
N GLU A 36 -2.55 -9.24 15.85
CA GLU A 36 -1.64 -9.92 16.79
C GLU A 36 -1.80 -9.50 18.26
N TYR A 37 -2.22 -8.25 18.51
CA TYR A 37 -2.44 -7.72 19.85
C TYR A 37 -3.74 -6.91 19.91
N TYR A 38 -4.30 -6.79 21.11
CA TYR A 38 -5.43 -5.89 21.33
C TYR A 38 -4.97 -4.44 21.18
N GLU A 39 -5.51 -3.77 20.16
CA GLU A 39 -5.33 -2.34 19.97
C GLU A 39 -6.48 -1.60 20.64
N LYS A 40 -6.18 -0.65 21.53
CA LYS A 40 -7.19 0.21 22.14
C LYS A 40 -7.95 0.97 21.04
N PRO A 41 -9.26 1.22 21.19
CA PRO A 41 -10.06 1.89 20.16
C PRO A 41 -9.51 3.28 19.78
N THR A 42 -8.93 4.00 20.74
CA THR A 42 -8.29 5.30 20.53
C THR A 42 -7.03 5.21 19.65
N GLU A 43 -6.22 4.17 19.84
CA GLU A 43 -5.01 3.93 19.06
C GLU A 43 -5.36 3.53 17.62
N ALA A 44 -6.38 2.68 17.46
CA ALA A 44 -6.91 2.33 16.15
C ALA A 44 -7.41 3.55 15.37
N ARG A 45 -8.07 4.51 16.04
CA ARG A 45 -8.48 5.79 15.43
C ARG A 45 -7.27 6.62 14.99
N LYS A 46 -6.27 6.80 15.87
CA LYS A 46 -5.02 7.53 15.55
C LYS A 46 -4.29 6.91 14.36
N ARG A 47 -4.18 5.58 14.33
CA ARG A 47 -3.55 4.81 13.24
C ARG A 47 -4.26 5.01 11.90
N ARG A 48 -5.60 4.95 11.89
CA ARG A 48 -6.41 5.20 10.67
C ARG A 48 -6.20 6.61 10.13
N PHE A 49 -6.21 7.61 11.01
CA PHE A 49 -5.99 9.01 10.62
C PHE A 49 -4.58 9.23 10.05
N ALA A 50 -3.54 8.73 10.73
CA ALA A 50 -2.17 8.81 10.23
C ALA A 50 -1.99 8.12 8.87
N ALA A 51 -2.63 6.97 8.66
CA ALA A 51 -2.61 6.27 7.38
C ALA A 51 -3.31 7.08 6.27
N ALA A 52 -4.44 7.74 6.57
CA ALA A 52 -5.15 8.59 5.62
C ALA A 52 -4.31 9.81 5.22
N VAL A 53 -3.73 10.52 6.20
CA VAL A 53 -2.84 11.66 5.95
C VAL A 53 -1.64 11.25 5.09
N LYS A 54 -1.01 10.10 5.39
CA LYS A 54 0.11 9.57 4.60
C LYS A 54 -0.29 9.26 3.16
N ARG A 55 -1.51 8.71 2.94
CA ARG A 55 -2.04 8.46 1.59
C ARG A 55 -2.31 9.75 0.83
N CYS A 56 -2.93 10.75 1.46
CA CYS A 56 -3.19 12.06 0.85
C CYS A 56 -1.88 12.76 0.48
N ARG A 57 -0.88 12.76 1.38
CA ARG A 57 0.45 13.35 1.11
C ARG A 57 1.13 12.67 -0.09
N LYS A 58 1.09 11.33 -0.16
CA LYS A 58 1.65 10.59 -1.30
C LYS A 58 0.93 10.88 -2.61
N ARG A 59 -0.39 11.06 -2.58
CA ARG A 59 -1.20 11.44 -3.75
C ARG A 59 -0.80 12.84 -4.24
N LEU A 60 -0.78 13.82 -3.35
CA LEU A 60 -0.38 15.19 -3.67
C LEU A 60 1.02 15.28 -4.27
N MET A 61 1.98 14.49 -3.75
CA MET A 61 3.33 14.41 -4.31
C MET A 61 3.37 13.81 -5.71
N ARG A 62 2.45 12.90 -6.05
CA ARG A 62 2.37 12.29 -7.38
C ARG A 62 1.72 13.24 -8.39
N ASP A 63 0.69 13.97 -7.98
CA ASP A 63 -0.13 14.80 -8.86
C ASP A 63 0.50 16.19 -9.13
N ASN A 64 1.46 16.64 -8.31
CA ASN A 64 2.15 17.93 -8.47
C ASN A 64 3.61 17.78 -8.96
N PRO A 65 3.86 17.67 -10.28
CA PRO A 65 5.22 17.60 -10.84
C PRO A 65 6.03 18.90 -10.62
N CYS A 66 5.37 20.06 -10.54
CA CYS A 66 6.01 21.37 -10.34
C CYS A 66 6.65 21.53 -8.94
N PHE A 67 6.08 20.89 -7.91
CA PHE A 67 6.60 20.99 -6.54
C PHE A 67 7.94 20.26 -6.39
N ILE A 68 8.08 19.10 -7.04
CA ILE A 68 9.31 18.30 -7.06
C ILE A 68 10.44 19.07 -7.76
N ALA A 69 10.14 19.76 -8.87
CA ALA A 69 11.09 20.57 -9.62
C ALA A 69 11.57 21.82 -8.84
N LYS A 70 10.70 22.43 -8.02
CA LYS A 70 11.05 23.59 -7.18
C LYS A 70 11.87 23.22 -5.95
N THR A 71 11.60 22.08 -5.31
CA THR A 71 12.40 21.61 -4.16
C THR A 71 13.79 21.12 -4.55
N LYS A 72 13.97 20.61 -5.78
CA LYS A 72 15.28 20.19 -6.30
C LYS A 72 16.18 21.34 -6.79
N ARG A 73 15.62 22.54 -7.02
CA ARG A 73 16.37 23.74 -7.48
C ARG A 73 16.88 24.63 -6.35
N LYS A 74 16.60 24.29 -5.08
CA LYS A 74 16.98 25.08 -3.89
C LYS A 74 18.22 24.56 -3.16
N HIS A 75 18.93 23.59 -3.75
CA HIS A 75 20.25 23.14 -3.33
C HIS A 75 21.24 23.41 -4.45
#